data_AF-A0A2D4G3K0-F1
#
_entry.id   AF-A0A2D4G3K0-F1
#
_cell.length_a   1.000
_cell.length_b   1.000
_cell.length_c   1.000
_cell.angle_alpha   90.00
_cell.angle_beta   90.00
_cell.angle_gamma   90.00
#
_symmetry.space_group_name_H-M   'P 1'
#
loop_
_entity.id
_entity.type
_entity.pdbx_description
1 polymer ?
#
loop_
_entity_poly.entity_id
_entity_poly.type
_entity_poly.pdbx_seq_one_letter_code
_entity_poly.pdbx_strand_id
1 'polypeptide(L)'
;MTMAPRKRSRHALGFLCCFGRSDLPEINLKDNNPLQFLEFSVPIPPAEELNARFSELVDELDLTDKNREAMFALPPEKKWQIYCSKKKEQEDPNKLATSWPDYYIDRINSMAAMQTLYAFDEEETEMRNKIVEDLKTALRTQPMRFVVRFIELDGLSCLLNFLKSMDYETSESRIHTSVIGCIKALMNNSQGRAHVLAHPESINIISQSLR
;
A
#
# COMPACT_ATOMS: atom_id res chain seq x y z
N MET A 1 -22.12 -50.88 9.17
CA MET A 1 -20.91 -50.76 10.02
C MET A 1 -19.75 -50.61 9.05
N THR A 2 -18.94 -49.56 8.97
CA THR A 2 -18.45 -48.61 9.99
C THR A 2 -17.77 -47.43 9.26
N MET A 3 -18.05 -46.23 9.78
CA MET A 3 -17.28 -44.96 9.83
C MET A 3 -16.24 -44.57 8.75
N ALA A 4 -16.42 -43.34 8.26
CA ALA A 4 -15.37 -42.47 7.71
C ALA A 4 -14.37 -42.00 8.80
N PRO A 5 -13.18 -41.53 8.38
CA PRO A 5 -12.50 -40.45 9.08
C PRO A 5 -12.27 -39.20 8.20
N ARG A 6 -12.12 -38.09 8.91
CA ARG A 6 -12.10 -36.68 8.53
C ARG A 6 -10.66 -36.12 8.35
N LYS A 7 -10.60 -34.95 7.68
CA LYS A 7 -9.58 -33.84 7.76
C LYS A 7 -8.23 -34.12 7.08
N ARG A 8 -7.60 -33.15 6.39
CA ARG A 8 -7.22 -31.84 6.93
C ARG A 8 -6.84 -30.84 5.83
N SER A 9 -7.40 -29.63 5.91
CA SER A 9 -6.88 -28.40 5.30
C SER A 9 -5.46 -28.12 5.83
N ARG A 10 -4.55 -27.72 4.93
CA ARG A 10 -3.38 -26.91 5.26
C ARG A 10 -3.11 -25.92 4.13
N HIS A 11 -3.54 -24.68 4.36
CA HIS A 11 -2.83 -23.52 3.84
C HIS A 11 -1.42 -23.53 4.45
N ALA A 12 -0.39 -23.40 3.61
CA ALA A 12 0.95 -23.04 4.05
C ALA A 12 1.55 -22.11 3.00
N LEU A 13 1.65 -20.83 3.38
CA LEU A 13 2.56 -19.84 2.83
C LEU A 13 3.99 -20.36 2.90
N GLY A 14 4.78 -20.12 1.85
CA GLY A 14 6.19 -20.49 1.80
C GLY A 14 6.94 -19.67 0.76
N PHE A 15 7.22 -18.43 1.10
CA PHE A 15 8.26 -17.62 0.47
C PHE A 15 9.61 -18.25 0.80
N LEU A 16 10.35 -18.81 -0.17
CA LEU A 16 11.74 -19.18 0.06
C LEU A 16 12.63 -19.01 -1.18
N CYS A 17 13.83 -18.52 -0.84
CA CYS A 17 14.95 -18.04 -1.64
C CYS A 17 15.59 -19.10 -2.56
N CYS A 18 16.28 -18.62 -3.60
CA CYS A 18 17.00 -19.39 -4.60
C CYS A 18 18.21 -20.19 -4.04
N PHE A 19 18.64 -21.18 -4.84
CA PHE A 19 19.88 -22.00 -4.86
C PHE A 19 19.79 -23.45 -4.36
N GLY A 20 19.61 -24.37 -5.32
CA GLY A 20 19.81 -25.81 -5.16
C GLY A 20 19.45 -26.57 -6.44
N ARG A 21 20.45 -26.80 -7.30
CA ARG A 21 20.35 -27.42 -8.63
C ARG A 21 19.99 -28.91 -8.53
N SER A 22 18.98 -29.38 -9.26
CA SER A 22 18.99 -30.59 -10.11
C SER A 22 17.66 -30.71 -10.86
N ASP A 23 17.76 -30.79 -12.19
CA ASP A 23 16.72 -31.09 -13.18
C ASP A 23 15.60 -30.05 -13.38
N LEU A 24 15.94 -29.01 -14.15
CA LEU A 24 14.96 -28.20 -14.87
C LEU A 24 14.18 -29.11 -15.82
N PRO A 25 12.84 -29.17 -15.78
CA PRO A 25 12.09 -29.75 -16.87
C PRO A 25 12.36 -28.90 -18.12
N GLU A 26 12.84 -29.53 -19.20
CA GLU A 26 12.92 -28.88 -20.51
C GLU A 26 11.56 -28.29 -20.84
N ILE A 27 11.49 -26.96 -20.95
CA ILE A 27 10.28 -26.28 -21.41
C ILE A 27 10.17 -26.59 -22.90
N ASN A 28 9.40 -27.64 -23.21
CA ASN A 28 9.04 -27.98 -24.56
C ASN A 28 8.22 -26.80 -25.12
N LEU A 29 8.80 -26.04 -26.05
CA LEU A 29 8.18 -24.92 -26.77
C LEU A 29 7.08 -25.38 -27.74
N LYS A 30 6.20 -26.29 -27.30
CA LYS A 30 5.06 -26.80 -28.07
C LYS A 30 3.73 -26.73 -27.33
N ASP A 31 3.65 -25.98 -26.24
CA ASP A 31 2.37 -25.58 -25.68
C ASP A 31 2.06 -24.16 -26.12
N ASN A 32 1.30 -24.06 -27.22
CA ASN A 32 0.52 -22.89 -27.61
C ASN A 32 -0.59 -22.64 -26.57
N ASN A 33 -0.22 -22.42 -25.31
CA ASN A 33 -1.15 -21.81 -24.36
C ASN A 33 -1.10 -20.31 -24.63
N PRO A 34 -2.13 -19.72 -25.26
CA PRO A 34 -2.18 -18.28 -25.38
C PRO A 34 -2.11 -17.72 -23.97
N LEU A 35 -1.08 -16.90 -23.69
CA LEU A 35 -1.11 -15.94 -22.60
C LEU A 35 -2.52 -15.38 -22.60
N GLN A 36 -3.29 -15.64 -21.54
CA GLN A 36 -4.70 -15.30 -21.46
C GLN A 36 -4.81 -13.82 -21.85
N PHE A 37 -5.21 -13.60 -23.11
CA PHE A 37 -5.22 -12.29 -23.73
C PHE A 37 -6.41 -11.64 -23.05
N LEU A 38 -6.15 -10.90 -21.98
CA LEU A 38 -7.16 -10.05 -21.38
C LEU A 38 -7.42 -9.02 -22.47
N GLU A 39 -8.43 -9.33 -23.28
CA GLU A 39 -8.81 -8.58 -24.46
C GLU A 39 -9.36 -7.24 -23.96
N PHE A 40 -8.46 -6.28 -23.77
CA PHE A 40 -8.85 -4.90 -23.52
C PHE A 40 -9.47 -4.41 -24.83
N SER A 41 -10.80 -4.39 -24.87
CA SER A 41 -11.63 -4.05 -26.03
C SER A 41 -11.48 -2.61 -26.55
N VAL A 42 -10.52 -1.85 -26.01
CA VAL A 42 -10.25 -0.47 -26.41
C VAL A 42 -9.00 -0.44 -27.29
N PRO A 43 -9.11 0.10 -28.53
CA PRO A 43 -7.98 0.17 -29.44
C PRO A 43 -6.83 0.99 -28.86
N ILE A 44 -5.60 0.63 -29.20
CA ILE A 44 -4.40 1.38 -28.81
C ILE A 44 -4.50 2.78 -29.44
N PRO A 45 -4.43 3.86 -28.65
CA PRO A 45 -4.48 5.23 -29.18
C PRO A 45 -3.17 5.58 -29.91
N PRO A 46 -3.13 6.70 -30.66
CA PRO A 46 -1.89 7.19 -31.28
C PRO A 46 -0.74 7.29 -30.28
N ALA A 47 0.49 7.09 -30.75
CA ALA A 47 1.67 7.00 -29.89
C ALA A 47 1.86 8.21 -28.96
N GLU A 48 1.54 9.41 -29.44
CA GLU A 48 1.60 10.65 -28.65
C GLU A 48 0.62 10.62 -27.47
N GLU A 49 -0.64 10.28 -27.73
CA GLU A 49 -1.68 10.16 -26.70
C GLU A 49 -1.39 9.03 -25.71
N LEU A 50 -0.90 7.89 -26.20
CA LEU A 50 -0.49 6.77 -25.36
C LEU A 50 0.64 7.20 -24.40
N ASN A 51 1.67 7.85 -24.93
CA ASN A 51 2.82 8.28 -24.12
C ASN A 51 2.40 9.36 -23.11
N ALA A 52 1.51 10.29 -23.47
CA ALA A 52 0.99 11.30 -22.54
C ALA A 52 0.24 10.64 -21.36
N ARG A 53 -0.70 9.73 -21.65
CA ARG A 53 -1.44 8.97 -20.63
C ARG A 53 -0.55 8.08 -19.78
N PHE A 54 0.43 7.44 -20.39
CA PHE A 54 1.37 6.59 -19.69
C PHE A 54 2.33 7.41 -18.81
N SER A 55 2.69 8.62 -19.23
CA SER A 55 3.51 9.53 -18.42
C SER A 55 2.81 9.89 -17.10
N GLU A 56 1.54 10.28 -17.16
CA GLU A 56 0.74 10.57 -15.96
C GLU A 56 0.71 9.37 -15.01
N LEU A 57 0.50 8.15 -15.54
CA LEU A 57 0.54 6.93 -14.75
C LEU A 57 1.90 6.70 -14.09
N VAL A 58 3.00 6.89 -14.83
CA VAL A 58 4.36 6.72 -14.30
C VAL A 58 4.69 7.78 -13.24
N ASP A 59 4.18 9.00 -13.40
CA ASP A 59 4.28 10.07 -12.40
C ASP A 59 3.57 9.69 -11.10
N GLU A 60 2.38 9.08 -11.17
CA GLU A 60 1.65 8.62 -9.99
C GLU A 60 2.35 7.49 -9.20
N LEU A 61 3.26 6.73 -9.84
CA LEU A 61 3.95 5.59 -9.24
C LEU A 61 5.20 5.97 -8.43
N ASP A 62 5.67 7.22 -8.53
CA ASP A 62 6.83 7.73 -7.79
C ASP A 62 8.08 6.82 -7.89
N LEU A 63 8.40 6.44 -9.14
CA LEU A 63 9.53 5.57 -9.46
C LEU A 63 10.86 6.35 -9.48
N THR A 64 11.96 5.63 -9.23
CA THR A 64 13.31 6.14 -9.50
C THR A 64 13.52 6.37 -11.00
N ASP A 65 14.46 7.25 -11.36
CA ASP A 65 14.75 7.58 -12.77
C ASP A 65 15.03 6.33 -13.62
N LYS A 66 15.84 5.40 -13.09
CA LYS A 66 16.13 4.12 -13.74
C LYS A 66 14.88 3.29 -13.99
N ASN A 67 13.96 3.22 -13.03
CA ASN A 67 12.73 2.45 -13.17
C ASN A 67 11.74 3.15 -14.10
N ARG A 68 11.72 4.48 -14.09
CA ARG A 68 10.95 5.31 -15.02
C ARG A 68 11.42 5.10 -16.46
N GLU A 69 12.72 5.17 -16.72
CA GLU A 69 13.30 4.87 -18.04
C GLU A 69 12.90 3.47 -18.53
N ALA A 70 12.98 2.46 -17.64
CA ALA A 70 12.56 1.10 -17.96
C ALA A 70 11.06 1.01 -18.32
N MET A 71 10.19 1.79 -17.67
CA MET A 71 8.77 1.87 -18.03
C MET A 71 8.55 2.53 -19.40
N PHE A 72 9.27 3.61 -19.71
CA PHE A 72 9.15 4.26 -21.02
C PHE A 72 9.77 3.45 -22.17
N ALA A 73 10.70 2.54 -21.88
CA ALA A 73 11.27 1.61 -22.86
C ALA A 73 10.32 0.44 -23.23
N LEU A 74 9.18 0.29 -22.54
CA LEU A 74 8.22 -0.78 -22.85
C LEU A 74 7.58 -0.61 -24.25
N PRO A 75 7.28 -1.72 -24.94
CA PRO A 75 6.50 -1.68 -26.18
C PRO A 75 5.12 -1.02 -25.97
N PRO A 76 4.53 -0.35 -27.00
CA PRO A 76 3.22 0.30 -26.91
C PRO A 76 2.11 -0.61 -26.37
N GLU A 77 2.12 -1.89 -26.74
CA GLU A 77 1.13 -2.88 -26.33
C GLU A 77 1.18 -3.10 -24.81
N LYS A 78 2.38 -3.11 -24.23
CA LYS A 78 2.59 -3.26 -22.79
C LYS A 78 2.23 -2.01 -22.02
N LYS A 79 2.58 -0.83 -22.54
CA LYS A 79 2.16 0.46 -21.96
C LYS A 79 0.64 0.56 -21.89
N TRP A 80 -0.03 0.20 -22.98
CA TRP A 80 -1.48 0.21 -23.05
C TRP A 80 -2.12 -0.79 -22.10
N GLN A 81 -1.59 -2.02 -22.04
CA GLN A 81 -2.06 -3.04 -21.11
C GLN A 81 -1.98 -2.58 -19.64
N ILE A 82 -0.87 -1.96 -19.24
CA ILE A 82 -0.66 -1.42 -17.90
C ILE A 82 -1.65 -0.28 -17.62
N TYR A 83 -1.79 0.66 -18.56
CA TYR A 83 -2.72 1.77 -18.44
C TYR A 83 -4.17 1.29 -18.26
N CYS A 84 -4.65 0.38 -19.12
CA CYS A 84 -6.01 -0.14 -19.01
C CYS A 84 -6.24 -0.90 -17.71
N SER A 85 -5.24 -1.68 -17.25
CA SER A 85 -5.30 -2.38 -15.96
C SER A 85 -5.46 -1.39 -14.81
N LYS A 86 -4.67 -0.31 -14.82
CA LYS A 86 -4.73 0.71 -13.76
C LYS A 86 -6.04 1.50 -13.79
N LYS A 87 -6.51 1.88 -14.97
CA LYS A 87 -7.78 2.58 -15.14
C LYS A 87 -8.96 1.76 -14.61
N LYS A 88 -9.02 0.47 -14.94
CA LYS A 88 -10.05 -0.45 -14.42
C LYS A 88 -10.00 -0.56 -12.89
N GLU A 89 -8.81 -0.56 -12.30
CA GLU A 89 -8.62 -0.56 -10.84
C GLU A 89 -9.06 0.76 -10.17
N GLN A 90 -8.98 1.88 -10.87
CA GLN A 90 -9.45 3.19 -10.37
C GLN A 90 -10.97 3.33 -10.46
N GLU A 91 -11.60 2.72 -11.47
CA GLU A 91 -13.06 2.76 -11.70
C GLU A 91 -13.86 1.76 -10.83
N ASP A 92 -13.19 0.94 -9.99
CA ASP A 92 -13.86 -0.01 -9.09
C ASP A 92 -14.73 0.72 -8.05
N PRO A 93 -16.06 0.57 -8.10
CA PRO A 93 -16.99 1.23 -7.19
C PRO A 93 -16.81 0.86 -5.71
N ASN A 94 -16.12 -0.24 -5.39
CA ASN A 94 -15.94 -0.68 -4.01
C ASN A 94 -14.83 0.08 -3.24
N LYS A 95 -14.13 1.03 -3.85
CA LYS A 95 -13.04 1.82 -3.21
C LYS A 95 -13.49 2.95 -2.26
N LEU A 96 -14.77 3.00 -1.89
CA LEU A 96 -15.48 4.19 -1.37
C LEU A 96 -15.09 4.72 0.03
N ALA A 97 -14.06 4.21 0.71
CA ALA A 97 -13.56 4.80 1.97
C ALA A 97 -12.04 4.95 2.05
N THR A 98 -11.28 4.17 1.28
CA THR A 98 -9.79 4.15 1.29
C THR A 98 -9.14 5.30 0.51
N SER A 99 -9.94 6.20 -0.06
CA SER A 99 -9.47 7.24 -0.97
C SER A 99 -9.41 8.65 -0.35
N TRP A 100 -9.86 8.81 0.90
CA TRP A 100 -9.99 10.13 1.55
C TRP A 100 -9.04 10.24 2.76
N PRO A 101 -7.90 10.92 2.62
CA PRO A 101 -6.97 11.16 3.72
C PRO A 101 -7.62 11.80 4.95
N ASP A 102 -8.54 12.75 4.73
CA ASP A 102 -9.24 13.53 5.76
C ASP A 102 -9.94 12.61 6.78
N TYR A 103 -10.62 11.56 6.30
CA TYR A 103 -11.30 10.58 7.16
C TYR A 103 -10.34 9.91 8.16
N TYR A 104 -9.16 9.49 7.69
CA TYR A 104 -8.18 8.82 8.54
C TYR A 104 -7.58 9.78 9.56
N ILE A 105 -7.28 11.02 9.14
CA ILE A 105 -6.74 12.07 10.00
C ILE A 105 -7.72 12.37 11.14
N ASP A 106 -9.01 12.58 10.82
CA ASP A 106 -10.04 12.85 11.81
C ASP A 106 -10.19 11.71 12.82
N ARG A 107 -10.16 10.45 12.36
CA ARG A 107 -10.24 9.27 13.23
C ARG A 107 -9.02 9.15 14.12
N ILE A 108 -7.81 9.38 13.61
CA ILE A 108 -6.58 9.30 14.41
C ILE A 108 -6.52 10.42 15.44
N ASN A 109 -6.89 11.64 15.08
CA ASN A 109 -6.98 12.75 16.03
C ASN A 109 -8.02 12.47 17.12
N SER A 110 -9.17 11.88 16.76
CA SER A 110 -10.18 11.48 17.73
C SER A 110 -9.64 10.41 18.70
N MET A 111 -8.91 9.42 18.18
CA MET A 111 -8.24 8.40 19.01
C MET A 111 -7.23 9.02 19.98
N ALA A 112 -6.40 9.95 19.51
CA ALA A 112 -5.42 10.65 20.35
C ALA A 112 -6.08 11.45 21.48
N ALA A 113 -7.22 12.09 21.20
CA ALA A 113 -7.97 12.88 22.19
C ALA A 113 -8.72 12.01 23.22
N MET A 114 -9.13 10.79 22.84
CA MET A 114 -9.93 9.90 23.71
C MET A 114 -9.10 8.94 24.55
N GLN A 115 -7.78 8.85 24.33
CA GLN A 115 -6.85 7.95 25.02
C GLN A 115 -6.88 8.05 26.56
N THR A 116 -7.37 9.16 27.11
CA THR A 116 -7.29 9.48 28.55
C THR A 116 -8.57 9.13 29.33
N LEU A 117 -9.65 8.68 28.69
CA LEU A 117 -10.98 8.70 29.32
C LEU A 117 -11.60 7.33 29.63
N TYR A 118 -11.19 6.22 29.01
CA TYR A 118 -11.80 4.90 29.23
C TYR A 118 -10.84 3.73 29.02
N ALA A 119 -11.08 2.61 29.72
CA ALA A 119 -10.56 1.31 29.32
C ALA A 119 -11.37 0.84 28.11
N PHE A 120 -10.73 0.73 26.95
CA PHE A 120 -11.37 0.30 25.72
C PHE A 120 -11.67 -1.19 25.78
N ASP A 121 -12.82 -1.61 25.26
CA ASP A 121 -13.06 -3.03 25.05
C ASP A 121 -12.25 -3.56 23.86
N GLU A 122 -12.22 -4.88 23.71
CA GLU A 122 -11.46 -5.56 22.66
C GLU A 122 -11.99 -5.20 21.26
N GLU A 123 -13.29 -4.94 21.12
CA GLU A 123 -13.93 -4.60 19.84
C GLU A 123 -13.52 -3.19 19.37
N GLU A 124 -13.52 -2.21 20.28
CA GLU A 124 -13.06 -0.86 19.97
C GLU A 124 -11.57 -0.84 19.64
N THR A 125 -10.75 -1.59 20.38
CA THR A 125 -9.32 -1.72 20.09
C THR A 125 -9.07 -2.31 18.70
N GLU A 126 -9.82 -3.35 18.31
CA GLU A 126 -9.74 -3.93 16.97
C GLU A 126 -10.20 -2.94 15.89
N MET A 127 -11.24 -2.15 16.17
CA MET A 127 -11.70 -1.09 15.26
C MET A 127 -10.63 -0.01 15.05
N ARG A 128 -9.99 0.46 16.12
CA ARG A 128 -8.87 1.42 16.08
C ARG A 128 -7.70 0.86 15.27
N ASN A 129 -7.33 -0.40 15.52
CA ASN A 129 -6.29 -1.10 14.78
C ASN A 129 -6.62 -1.16 13.29
N LYS A 130 -7.86 -1.51 12.94
CA LYS A 130 -8.31 -1.58 11.55
C LYS A 130 -8.17 -0.23 10.82
N ILE A 131 -8.54 0.88 11.47
CA ILE A 131 -8.43 2.22 10.87
C ILE A 131 -6.97 2.53 10.48
N VAL A 132 -6.03 2.29 11.39
CA VAL A 132 -4.61 2.59 11.14
C VAL A 132 -4.01 1.62 10.11
N GLU A 133 -4.40 0.34 10.13
CA GLU A 133 -3.97 -0.63 9.12
C GLU A 133 -4.48 -0.30 7.71
N ASP A 134 -5.72 0.17 7.63
CA ASP A 134 -6.32 0.63 6.36
C ASP A 134 -5.60 1.90 5.86
N LEU A 135 -5.25 2.85 6.75
CA LEU A 135 -4.42 4.00 6.39
C LEU A 135 -3.01 3.59 5.91
N LYS A 136 -2.34 2.69 6.62
CA LYS A 136 -1.03 2.15 6.22
C LYS A 136 -1.08 1.57 4.82
N THR A 137 -2.13 0.80 4.54
CA THR A 137 -2.36 0.22 3.23
C THR A 137 -2.60 1.31 2.20
N ALA A 138 -3.46 2.30 2.50
CA ALA A 138 -3.76 3.40 1.60
C ALA A 138 -2.51 4.21 1.23
N LEU A 139 -1.69 4.61 2.21
CA LEU A 139 -0.43 5.32 1.99
C LEU A 139 0.58 4.54 1.11
N ARG A 140 0.48 3.21 1.09
CA ARG A 140 1.36 2.35 0.28
C ARG A 140 0.83 2.11 -1.13
N THR A 141 -0.49 2.02 -1.32
CA THR A 141 -1.08 1.53 -2.57
C THR A 141 -1.90 2.55 -3.34
N GLN A 142 -2.37 3.60 -2.67
CA GLN A 142 -3.09 4.67 -3.36
C GLN A 142 -2.12 5.51 -4.19
N PRO A 143 -2.62 6.18 -5.25
CA PRO A 143 -1.76 6.99 -6.12
C PRO A 143 -1.12 8.13 -5.35
N MET A 144 0.00 8.67 -5.86
CA MET A 144 0.76 9.75 -5.23
C MET A 144 -0.11 10.93 -4.74
N ARG A 145 -1.19 11.27 -5.46
CA ARG A 145 -2.15 12.32 -5.04
C ARG A 145 -2.75 12.10 -3.64
N PHE A 146 -2.97 10.86 -3.23
CA PHE A 146 -3.44 10.55 -1.87
C PHE A 146 -2.39 10.94 -0.84
N VAL A 147 -1.12 10.62 -1.09
CA VAL A 147 0.01 10.94 -0.20
C VAL A 147 0.22 12.45 -0.13
N VAL A 148 0.19 13.15 -1.28
CA VAL A 148 0.30 14.62 -1.32
C VAL A 148 -0.83 15.25 -0.52
N ARG A 149 -2.08 14.85 -0.75
CA ARG A 149 -3.23 15.38 0.00
C ARG A 149 -3.14 15.07 1.50
N PHE A 150 -2.68 13.88 1.89
CA PHE A 150 -2.45 13.52 3.28
C PHE A 150 -1.43 14.44 3.96
N ILE A 151 -0.36 14.80 3.24
CA ILE A 151 0.69 15.72 3.73
C ILE A 151 0.15 17.15 3.85
N GLU A 152 -0.57 17.65 2.84
CA GLU A 152 -1.18 19.00 2.84
C GLU A 152 -2.17 19.22 3.99
N LEU A 153 -2.76 18.13 4.51
CA LEU A 153 -3.67 18.13 5.64
C LEU A 153 -2.98 17.91 6.99
N ASP A 154 -1.66 18.11 7.07
CA ASP A 154 -0.86 17.87 8.28
C ASP A 154 -0.95 16.42 8.79
N GLY A 155 -1.20 15.46 7.91
CA GLY A 155 -1.36 14.05 8.28
C GLY A 155 -0.12 13.44 8.91
N LEU A 156 1.10 13.89 8.55
CA LEU A 156 2.32 13.48 9.24
C LEU A 156 2.30 13.93 10.70
N SER A 157 1.96 15.20 10.96
CA SER A 157 1.87 15.75 12.31
C SER A 157 0.81 15.02 13.14
N CYS A 158 -0.32 14.65 12.53
CA CYS A 158 -1.34 13.79 13.12
C CYS A 158 -0.75 12.44 13.60
N LEU A 159 -0.01 11.72 12.74
CA LEU A 159 0.63 10.45 13.11
C LEU A 159 1.67 10.62 14.23
N LEU A 160 2.50 11.67 14.15
CA LEU A 160 3.55 11.94 15.14
C LEU A 160 2.96 12.32 16.50
N ASN A 161 1.89 13.12 16.52
CA ASN A 161 1.17 13.46 17.75
C ASN A 161 0.51 12.23 18.35
N PHE A 162 -0.06 11.36 17.52
CA PHE A 162 -0.63 10.11 18.00
C PHE A 162 0.43 9.21 18.64
N LEU A 163 1.61 9.06 18.02
CA LEU A 163 2.75 8.35 18.64
C LEU A 163 3.14 8.96 20.00
N LYS A 164 3.23 10.29 20.09
CA LYS A 164 3.57 11.00 21.34
C LYS A 164 2.54 10.79 22.44
N SER A 165 1.25 10.64 22.10
CA SER A 165 0.16 10.53 23.06
C SER A 165 -0.22 9.10 23.43
N MET A 166 0.47 8.09 22.87
CA MET A 166 0.19 6.69 23.20
C MET A 166 0.47 6.40 24.67
N ASP A 167 -0.47 5.74 25.31
CA ASP A 167 -0.26 5.06 26.58
C ASP A 167 0.45 3.72 26.37
N TYR A 168 0.91 3.11 27.47
CA TYR A 168 1.70 1.88 27.44
C TYR A 168 0.98 0.72 26.71
N GLU A 169 -0.33 0.56 26.91
CA GLU A 169 -1.09 -0.50 26.26
C GLU A 169 -1.12 -0.31 24.74
N THR A 170 -1.35 0.92 24.27
CA THR A 170 -1.37 1.20 22.83
C THR A 170 0.03 1.10 22.22
N SER A 171 1.08 1.54 22.92
CA SER A 171 2.47 1.46 22.44
C SER A 171 2.93 0.00 22.26
N GLU A 172 2.46 -0.90 23.13
CA GLU A 172 2.74 -2.35 23.07
C GLU A 172 1.80 -3.12 22.11
N SER A 173 0.89 -2.42 21.40
CA SER A 173 -0.11 -3.05 20.54
C SER A 173 0.26 -3.02 19.04
N ARG A 174 -0.59 -3.67 18.23
CA ARG A 174 -0.51 -3.60 16.76
C ARG A 174 -0.76 -2.19 16.24
N ILE A 175 -1.49 -1.34 16.96
CA ILE A 175 -1.76 0.04 16.54
C ILE A 175 -0.45 0.80 16.35
N HIS A 176 0.46 0.75 17.34
CA HIS A 176 1.77 1.39 17.25
C HIS A 176 2.56 0.89 16.03
N THR A 177 2.64 -0.43 15.85
CA THR A 177 3.32 -1.05 14.70
C THR A 177 2.72 -0.58 13.37
N SER A 178 1.40 -0.40 13.31
CA SER A 178 0.66 0.08 12.14
C SER A 178 0.98 1.54 11.82
N VAL A 179 1.07 2.40 12.85
CA VAL A 179 1.47 3.82 12.72
C VAL A 179 2.91 3.93 12.19
N ILE A 180 3.84 3.15 12.72
CA ILE A 180 5.21 3.07 12.18
C ILE A 180 5.19 2.61 10.72
N GLY A 181 4.30 1.67 10.38
CA GLY A 181 4.02 1.27 9.01
C GLY A 181 3.57 2.42 8.10
N CYS A 182 2.70 3.31 8.58
CA CYS A 182 2.28 4.51 7.85
C CYS A 182 3.47 5.44 7.56
N ILE A 183 4.30 5.71 8.58
CA ILE A 183 5.49 6.56 8.42
C ILE A 183 6.50 5.94 7.45
N LYS A 184 6.68 4.61 7.52
CA LYS A 184 7.51 3.89 6.55
C LYS A 184 6.97 4.01 5.13
N ALA A 185 5.65 3.94 4.93
CA ALA A 185 5.04 4.14 3.62
C ALA A 185 5.30 5.56 3.10
N LEU A 186 5.18 6.59 3.95
CA LEU A 186 5.55 7.97 3.61
C LEU A 186 7.02 8.11 3.20
N MET A 187 7.94 7.48 3.93
CA MET A 187 9.38 7.51 3.62
C MET A 187 9.74 6.82 2.30
N ASN A 188 8.92 5.88 1.85
CA ASN A 188 9.08 5.24 0.54
C ASN A 188 8.56 6.10 -0.61
N ASN A 189 7.75 7.11 -0.32
CA ASN A 189 7.32 8.12 -1.29
C ASN A 189 8.27 9.32 -1.28
N SER A 190 8.59 9.93 -2.42
CA SER A 190 9.53 11.04 -2.54
C SER A 190 9.05 12.29 -1.80
N GLN A 191 7.78 12.68 -1.96
CA GLN A 191 7.17 13.81 -1.26
C GLN A 191 7.00 13.51 0.23
N GLY A 192 6.51 12.31 0.57
CA GLY A 192 6.40 11.87 1.97
C GLY A 192 7.74 11.87 2.69
N ARG A 193 8.79 11.34 2.06
CA ARG A 193 10.16 11.34 2.59
C ARG A 193 10.70 12.74 2.80
N ALA A 194 10.54 13.63 1.81
CA ALA A 194 10.97 15.02 1.94
C ALA A 194 10.29 15.70 3.14
N HIS A 195 8.98 15.49 3.30
CA HIS A 195 8.21 16.07 4.40
C HIS A 195 8.61 15.49 5.77
N VAL A 196 8.81 14.17 5.87
CA VAL A 196 9.28 13.53 7.10
C VAL A 196 10.65 14.05 7.50
N LEU A 197 11.60 14.15 6.56
CA LEU A 197 12.96 14.64 6.85
C LEU A 197 13.01 16.14 7.17
N ALA A 198 12.08 16.94 6.63
CA ALA A 198 11.99 18.37 6.91
C ALA A 198 11.34 18.67 8.28
N HIS A 199 10.53 17.77 8.83
CA HIS A 199 9.84 17.99 10.10
C HIS A 199 10.83 17.94 11.28
N PRO A 200 10.90 18.99 12.13
CA PRO A 200 11.99 19.19 13.09
C PRO A 200 12.08 18.09 14.16
N GLU A 201 10.94 17.51 14.54
CA GLU A 201 10.88 16.50 15.60
C GLU A 201 10.64 15.07 15.09
N SER A 202 10.43 14.85 13.79
CA SER A 202 9.89 13.57 13.29
C SER A 202 10.79 12.39 13.66
N ILE A 203 12.09 12.51 13.37
CA ILE A 203 13.09 11.47 13.63
C ILE A 203 13.23 11.20 15.14
N ASN A 204 13.17 12.25 15.96
CA ASN A 204 13.24 12.12 17.41
C ASN A 204 12.03 11.35 17.96
N ILE A 205 10.82 11.69 17.51
CA ILE A 205 9.57 11.04 17.92
C ILE A 205 9.57 9.57 17.52
N ILE A 206 9.90 9.27 16.27
CA ILE A 206 9.99 7.88 15.78
C ILE A 206 11.04 7.10 16.58
N SER A 207 12.20 7.70 16.86
CA SER A 207 13.24 7.02 17.64
C SER A 207 12.82 6.75 19.08
N GLN A 208 12.03 7.64 19.69
CA GLN A 208 11.57 7.48 21.07
C GLN A 208 10.46 6.44 21.18
N SER A 209 9.60 6.31 20.17
CA SER A 209 8.50 5.34 20.18
C SER A 209 8.95 3.88 19.97
N LEU A 210 10.21 3.66 19.56
CA LEU A 210 10.79 2.33 19.34
C LEU A 210 11.56 1.77 20.55
N ARG A 211 11.54 2.48 21.69
CA ARG A 211 12.25 2.08 22.92
C ARG A 211 11.35 1.27 23.83
#